data_AF-A0A5K1EDC3-F1
#
_entry.id   AF-A0A5K1EDC3-F1
#
_cell.length_a   1.000
_cell.length_b   1.000
_cell.length_c   1.000
_cell.angle_alpha   90.00
_cell.angle_beta   90.00
_cell.angle_gamma   90.00
#
_symmetry.space_group_name_H-M   'P 1'
#
loop_
_entity.id
_entity.type
_entity.pdbx_description
1 polymer ?
#
loop_
_entity_poly.entity_id
_entity_poly.type
_entity_poly.pdbx_seq_one_letter_code
_entity_poly.pdbx_strand_id
1 'polypeptide(L)' 'VFKHFEKGGEFFCFSGQSNQAITGIYNLNRASQLMFPGEKILEDAKVFSYKFLRQKQANNQLLDKWIITKDLPGE' A
#
# COMPACT_ATOMS: atom_id res chain seq x y z
N VAL A 1 4.32 -5.65 13.80
CA VAL A 1 5.37 -5.28 12.81
C VAL A 1 5.06 -4.03 12.00
N PHE A 2 3.84 -3.85 11.47
CA PHE A 2 3.48 -2.72 10.61
C PHE A 2 3.64 -1.31 11.24
N LYS A 3 3.66 -1.21 12.57
CA LYS A 3 3.76 0.08 13.29
C LYS A 3 5.05 0.85 12.99
N HIS A 4 6.12 0.17 12.58
CA HIS A 4 7.36 0.83 12.18
C HIS A 4 7.26 1.56 10.83
N PHE A 5 6.19 1.31 10.07
CA PHE A 5 5.96 1.82 8.73
C PHE A 5 4.75 2.77 8.68
N GLU A 6 4.13 3.05 9.83
CA GLU A 6 3.00 3.96 9.96
C GLU A 6 3.46 5.28 10.58
N LYS A 7 3.00 6.40 10.03
CA LYS A 7 3.21 7.74 10.60
C LYS A 7 2.06 8.65 10.20
N GLY A 8 1.24 9.02 11.17
CA GLY A 8 0.15 9.98 10.96
C GLY A 8 -0.98 9.45 10.09
N GLY A 9 -1.22 8.14 10.09
CA GLY A 9 -2.25 7.48 9.28
C GLY A 9 -1.81 7.13 7.86
N GLU A 10 -0.57 7.43 7.48
CA GLU A 10 0.04 7.01 6.22
C GLU A 10 1.02 5.85 6.43
N PHE A 11 1.15 5.01 5.40
CA PHE A 11 2.11 3.92 5.39
C PHE A 11 3.20 4.14 4.32
N PHE A 12 4.42 3.71 4.61
CA PHE A 12 5.59 3.87 3.73
C PHE A 12 6.33 2.54 3.57
N CYS A 13 7.00 2.36 2.42
CA CYS A 13 7.84 1.18 2.19
C CYS A 13 9.11 1.19 3.05
N PHE A 14 9.70 2.37 3.25
CA PHE A 14 10.89 2.57 4.08
C PHE A 14 10.72 3.80 4.96
N SER A 15 11.04 3.68 6.24
CA SER A 15 11.01 4.81 7.17
C SER A 15 11.93 5.94 6.66
N GLY A 16 11.37 7.15 6.55
CA GLY A 16 12.10 8.34 6.06
C GLY A 16 12.08 8.58 4.55
N GLN A 17 11.45 7.70 3.76
CA GLN A 17 11.22 7.93 2.32
C GLN A 17 9.75 8.22 2.02
N SER A 18 9.49 9.26 1.23
CA SER A 18 8.15 9.60 0.72
C SER A 18 7.73 8.76 -0.48
N ASN A 19 8.65 8.01 -1.08
CA ASN A 19 8.37 7.22 -2.27
C ASN A 19 7.63 5.93 -1.89
N GLN A 20 6.31 5.93 -2.05
CA GLN A 20 5.44 4.78 -1.88
C GLN A 20 5.44 3.95 -3.17
N ALA A 21 6.06 2.77 -3.15
CA ALA A 21 6.07 1.85 -4.28
C ALA A 21 4.68 1.21 -4.46
N ILE A 22 4.13 1.23 -5.68
CA ILE A 22 2.80 0.67 -6.02
C ILE A 22 2.70 -0.77 -5.52
N THR A 23 3.71 -1.59 -5.82
CA THR A 23 3.76 -3.01 -5.46
C THR A 23 3.85 -3.23 -3.95
N GLY A 24 4.58 -2.38 -3.23
CA GLY A 24 4.64 -2.41 -1.78
C GLY A 24 3.29 -2.14 -1.13
N ILE A 25 2.58 -1.11 -1.63
CA ILE A 25 1.24 -0.76 -1.13
C ILE A 25 0.19 -1.80 -1.57
N TYR A 26 0.31 -2.38 -2.75
CA TYR A 26 -0.52 -3.50 -3.19
C TYR A 26 -0.39 -4.71 -2.26
N ASN A 27 0.84 -5.08 -1.89
CA ASN A 27 1.09 -6.14 -0.93
C ASN A 27 0.55 -5.81 0.47
N LEU A 28 0.68 -4.56 0.91
CA LEU A 28 0.08 -4.11 2.17
C LEU A 28 -1.45 -4.24 2.15
N ASN A 29 -2.09 -3.87 1.04
CA ASN A 29 -3.54 -4.05 0.87
C ASN A 29 -3.95 -5.52 1.00
N ARG A 30 -3.27 -6.44 0.30
CA ARG A 30 -3.56 -7.88 0.41
C ARG A 30 -3.35 -8.41 1.82
N ALA A 31 -2.24 -8.03 2.47
CA ALA A 31 -1.95 -8.45 3.84
C ALA A 31 -3.00 -7.95 4.84
N SER A 32 -3.49 -6.72 4.67
CA SER A 32 -4.51 -6.12 5.54
C SER A 32 -5.86 -6.84 5.50
N GLN A 33 -6.15 -7.59 4.44
CA GLN A 33 -7.39 -8.37 4.32
C GLN A 33 -7.38 -9.64 5.18
N LEU A 34 -6.22 -10.05 5.69
CA LEU A 34 -6.04 -11.19 6.59
C LEU A 34 -6.11 -10.80 8.08
N MET A 35 -6.55 -9.57 8.38
CA MET A 35 -6.63 -9.05 9.74
C MET A 35 -7.61 -9.85 10.62
N PHE A 36 -7.23 -10.05 11.87
CA PHE A 36 -8.12 -10.54 12.91
C PHE A 36 -8.92 -9.38 13.54
N PRO A 37 -10.07 -9.67 14.16
CA PRO A 37 -10.84 -8.65 14.87
C PRO A 37 -10.00 -7.94 15.94
N GLY A 38 -10.04 -6.60 15.94
CA GLY A 38 -9.31 -5.76 16.91
C GLY A 38 -7.93 -5.30 16.45
N GLU A 39 -7.42 -5.77 15.30
CA GLU A 39 -6.14 -5.34 14.74
C GLU A 39 -6.26 -3.97 14.02
N LYS A 40 -6.43 -2.89 14.80
CA LYS A 40 -6.61 -1.52 14.29
C LYS A 40 -5.58 -1.08 13.25
N ILE A 41 -4.32 -1.48 13.42
CA ILE A 41 -3.26 -1.12 12.47
C ILE A 41 -3.49 -1.69 11.06
N LEU A 42 -4.10 -2.87 10.97
CA LEU A 42 -4.44 -3.47 9.67
C LEU A 42 -5.73 -2.87 9.11
N GLU A 43 -6.67 -2.45 9.96
CA GLU A 43 -7.83 -1.65 9.52
C GLU A 43 -7.36 -0.34 8.87
N ASP A 44 -6.46 0.38 9.52
CA ASP A 44 -5.86 1.61 8.99
C ASP A 44 -5.07 1.35 7.69
N ALA A 45 -4.25 0.29 7.68
CA ALA A 45 -3.49 -0.11 6.50
C ALA A 45 -4.40 -0.43 5.30
N LYS A 46 -5.54 -1.11 5.54
CA LYS A 46 -6.54 -1.42 4.52
C LYS A 46 -7.13 -0.16 3.91
N VAL A 47 -7.55 0.78 4.74
CA VAL A 47 -8.16 2.04 4.28
C VAL A 47 -7.15 2.87 3.49
N PHE A 48 -5.93 3.02 4.02
CA PHE A 48 -4.87 3.77 3.36
C PHE A 48 -4.50 3.16 2.01
N SER A 49 -4.13 1.88 2.00
CA SER A 49 -3.61 1.20 0.80
C SER A 49 -4.67 1.14 -0.31
N TYR A 50 -5.93 0.87 0.03
CA TYR A 50 -7.02 0.87 -0.94
C TYR A 50 -7.20 2.25 -1.59
N LYS A 51 -7.25 3.32 -0.80
CA LYS A 51 -7.41 4.69 -1.32
C LYS A 51 -6.24 5.08 -2.23
N PHE A 52 -5.01 4.80 -1.80
CA PHE A 52 -3.80 5.07 -2.58
C PHE A 52 -3.85 4.37 -3.94
N LEU A 53 -4.11 3.06 -3.96
CA LEU A 53 -4.14 2.28 -5.20
C LEU A 53 -5.25 2.76 -6.15
N ARG A 54 -6.44 3.06 -5.64
CA ARG A 54 -7.55 3.60 -6.46
C ARG A 54 -7.24 4.96 -7.05
N GLN A 55 -6.57 5.84 -6.29
CA GLN A 55 -6.13 7.14 -6.81
C GLN A 55 -5.07 6.95 -7.91
N LYS A 56 -4.12 6.04 -7.73
CA LYS A 56 -3.11 5.73 -8.74
C LYS A 56 -3.72 5.13 -10.01
N GLN A 57 -4.69 4.23 -9.86
CA GLN A 57 -5.46 3.68 -10.97
C GLN A 57 -6.21 4.77 -11.73
N ALA A 58 -6.96 5.63 -11.04
CA ALA A 58 -7.72 6.71 -11.67
C ALA A 58 -6.84 7.70 -12.45
N ASN A 59 -5.59 7.89 -12.01
CA ASN A 59 -4.64 8.78 -12.65
C ASN A 59 -3.76 8.09 -13.72
N ASN A 60 -4.00 6.82 -14.05
CA ASN A 60 -3.14 6.00 -14.93
C ASN A 60 -1.67 5.94 -14.46
N GLN A 61 -1.46 5.91 -13.14
CA GLN A 61 -0.14 5.89 -12.48
C GLN A 61 0.19 4.52 -11.87
N LEU A 62 -0.36 3.43 -12.40
CA LEU A 62 -0.02 2.06 -12.01
C LEU A 62 1.30 1.62 -12.65
N LEU A 63 2.38 2.32 -12.27
CA LEU A 63 3.74 2.04 -12.69
C LEU A 63 4.62 2.02 -11.44
N ASP A 64 5.42 0.97 -11.31
CA ASP A 64 6.36 0.85 -10.19
C ASP A 64 7.78 1.15 -10.68
N LYS A 65 8.51 1.99 -9.94
CA LYS A 65 9.87 2.39 -10.29
C LYS A 65 10.86 1.22 -10.23
N TRP A 66 10.59 0.23 -9.40
CA TRP A 66 11.56 -0.83 -9.06
C TRP A 66 11.38 -2.10 -9.88
N ILE A 67 10.30 -2.23 -10.65
CA ILE A 67 9.99 -3.44 -11.39
C ILE A 67 9.27 -3.14 -12.70
N ILE A 68 9.60 -3.91 -13.74
CA ILE A 68 8.85 -3.96 -14.99
C ILE A 68 8.07 -5.29 -14.96
N THR A 69 6.77 -5.24 -14.72
CA THR A 69 5.89 -6.42 -14.73
C THR A 69 5.13 -6.52 -16.05
N LYS A 70 4.61 -7.72 -16.35
CA LYS A 70 3.85 -7.97 -17.58
C LYS A 70 2.56 -7.16 -17.65
N ASP A 71 1.84 -7.02 -16.52
CA ASP A 71 0.52 -6.38 -16.47
C ASP A 71 0.15 -5.88 -15.07
N LEU A 72 0.93 -4.93 -14.54
CA LEU A 72 0.65 -4.33 -13.22
C LEU A 72 -0.76 -3.71 -13.11
N PRO A 73 -1.35 -3.09 -14.15
CA PRO A 73 -2.73 -2.61 -14.09
C PRO A 73 -3.80 -3.71 -13.97
N GLY A 74 -3.49 -4.95 -14.39
CA GLY A 74 -4.40 -6.09 -14.34
C GLY A 74 -4.34 -6.92 -13.04
N GLU A 75 -3.29 -6.75 -12.23
CA GLU A 75 -3.13 -7.37 -10.89
C GLU A 75 -4.05 -6.76 -9.82
#